data_AF-A0A9D4LRP0-F1
#
_entry.id   AF-A0A9D4LRP0-F1
#
_cell.length_a   1.000
_cell.length_b   1.000
_cell.length_c   1.000
_cell.angle_alpha   90.00
_cell.angle_beta   90.00
_cell.angle_gamma   90.00
#
_symmetry.space_group_name_H-M   'P 1'
#
loop_
_entity.id
_entity.type
_entity.pdbx_description
1 polymer ?
#
loop_
_entity_poly.entity_id
_entity_poly.type
_entity_poly.pdbx_seq_one_letter_code
_entity_poly.pdbx_strand_id
1 'polypeptide(L)'
;MFGKVADVPVTKELLSSVRQAHKKYTERKEAEKMETLMKERRIEEDKLNRQKEKESLEKELAKKRKINEEEKDLKTKEKDLHDDLQRANEIFEEANERLAAAIKAKDFKELNIAQSLLEVAKGNIKKVTVY
;
A
#
# COMPACT_ATOMS: atom_id res chain seq x y z
N MET A 1 -27.14 -8.15 -72.05
CA MET A 1 -26.12 -8.23 -73.13
C MET A 1 -24.76 -8.22 -72.49
N PHE A 2 -24.04 -9.34 -72.53
CA PHE A 2 -22.66 -9.41 -72.02
C PHE A 2 -21.74 -8.69 -73.00
N GLY A 3 -20.90 -7.81 -72.47
CA GLY A 3 -20.04 -6.91 -73.24
C GLY A 3 -19.08 -7.67 -74.16
N LYS A 4 -18.98 -7.24 -75.42
CA LYS A 4 -17.95 -7.68 -76.35
C LYS A 4 -16.58 -7.40 -75.73
N VAL A 5 -15.73 -8.41 -75.63
CA VAL A 5 -14.32 -8.23 -75.23
C VAL A 5 -13.66 -7.39 -76.33
N ALA A 6 -13.32 -6.15 -76.00
CA ALA A 6 -12.57 -5.29 -76.91
C ALA A 6 -11.14 -5.83 -77.02
N ASP A 7 -10.67 -6.05 -78.24
CA ASP A 7 -9.31 -6.50 -78.52
C ASP A 7 -8.36 -5.29 -78.39
N VAL A 8 -7.93 -5.02 -77.15
CA VAL A 8 -7.07 -3.88 -76.82
C VAL A 8 -5.60 -4.30 -77.01
N PRO A 9 -4.84 -3.65 -77.92
CA PRO A 9 -3.44 -3.99 -78.09
C PRO A 9 -2.64 -3.68 -76.82
N VAL A 10 -1.80 -4.62 -76.40
CA VAL A 10 -0.94 -4.45 -75.22
C VAL A 10 0.18 -3.47 -75.56
N THR A 11 -0.02 -2.20 -75.20
CA THR A 11 0.98 -1.16 -75.40
C THR A 11 2.00 -1.14 -74.26
N LYS A 12 3.20 -0.60 -74.52
CA LYS A 12 4.25 -0.43 -73.49
C LYS A 12 3.78 0.49 -72.35
N GLU A 13 2.96 1.49 -72.66
CA GLU A 13 2.36 2.41 -71.68
C GLU A 13 1.39 1.68 -70.75
N LEU A 14 0.53 0.81 -71.30
CA LEU A 14 -0.38 -0.02 -70.50
C LEU A 14 0.40 -0.91 -69.53
N LEU A 15 1.45 -1.59 -70.01
CA LEU A 15 2.31 -2.43 -69.17
C LEU A 15 3.03 -1.62 -68.08
N SER A 16 3.50 -0.41 -68.39
CA SER A 16 4.13 0.49 -67.42
C SER A 16 3.14 0.93 -66.33
N SER A 17 1.93 1.32 -66.73
CA SER A 17 0.85 1.72 -65.83
C SER A 17 0.45 0.60 -64.87
N VAL A 18 0.26 -0.62 -65.37
CA VAL A 18 -0.05 -1.80 -64.55
C VAL A 18 1.06 -2.10 -63.55
N ARG A 19 2.32 -2.04 -63.97
CA ARG A 19 3.47 -2.25 -63.06
C ARG A 19 3.51 -1.20 -61.95
N GLN A 20 3.26 0.06 -62.27
CA GLN A 20 3.22 1.14 -61.27
C GLN A 20 2.03 0.99 -60.32
N ALA A 21 0.86 0.63 -60.83
CA ALA A 21 -0.33 0.38 -60.01
C ALA A 21 -0.11 -0.79 -59.05
N HIS A 22 0.49 -1.89 -59.54
CA HIS A 22 0.84 -3.04 -58.70
C HIS A 22 1.87 -2.67 -57.63
N LYS A 23 2.92 -1.92 -57.99
CA LYS A 23 3.93 -1.43 -57.03
C LYS A 23 3.31 -0.57 -55.93
N LYS A 24 2.45 0.39 -56.29
CA LYS A 24 1.73 1.21 -55.30
C LYS A 24 0.79 0.38 -54.43
N TYR A 25 0.15 -0.64 -55.00
CA TYR A 25 -0.70 -1.56 -54.23
C TYR A 25 0.13 -2.36 -53.21
N THR A 26 1.28 -2.90 -53.59
CA THR A 26 2.15 -3.65 -52.67
C THR A 26 2.68 -2.75 -51.55
N GLU A 27 3.14 -1.54 -51.88
CA GLU A 27 3.61 -0.56 -50.89
C GLU A 27 2.51 -0.19 -49.88
N ARG A 28 1.29 0.08 -50.35
CA ARG A 28 0.14 0.35 -49.48
C ARG A 28 -0.20 -0.84 -48.58
N LYS A 29 -0.19 -2.06 -49.13
CA LYS A 29 -0.50 -3.28 -48.38
C LYS A 29 0.53 -3.56 -47.29
N GLU A 30 1.79 -3.26 -47.55
CA GLU A 30 2.87 -3.35 -46.55
C GLU A 30 2.73 -2.26 -45.49
N ALA A 31 2.39 -1.03 -45.88
CA ALA A 31 2.12 0.07 -44.94
C ALA A 31 0.95 -0.25 -44.00
N GLU A 32 -0.17 -0.78 -44.51
CA GLU A 32 -1.32 -1.21 -43.70
C GLU A 32 -0.94 -2.31 -42.69
N LYS A 33 -0.11 -3.28 -43.09
CA LYS A 33 0.41 -4.31 -42.18
C LYS A 33 1.30 -3.71 -41.08
N MET A 34 2.16 -2.78 -41.42
CA MET A 34 3.01 -2.10 -40.43
C MET A 34 2.18 -1.26 -39.46
N GLU A 35 1.16 -0.55 -39.96
CA GLU A 35 0.28 0.26 -39.12
C GLU A 35 -0.54 -0.60 -38.15
N THR A 36 -1.05 -1.73 -38.60
CA THR A 36 -1.79 -2.68 -37.75
C THR A 36 -0.89 -3.26 -36.66
N LEU A 37 0.31 -3.73 -37.00
CA LEU A 37 1.30 -4.21 -36.02
C LEU A 37 1.68 -3.13 -34.99
N MET A 38 1.84 -1.88 -35.42
CA MET A 38 2.15 -0.76 -34.52
C MET A 38 0.97 -0.44 -33.58
N LYS A 39 -0.28 -0.53 -34.07
CA LYS A 39 -1.48 -0.38 -33.24
C LYS A 39 -1.60 -1.50 -32.21
N GLU A 40 -1.36 -2.74 -32.61
CA GLU A 40 -1.38 -3.90 -31.70
C GLU A 40 -0.33 -3.77 -30.59
N ARG A 41 0.91 -3.40 -30.94
CA ARG A 41 1.97 -3.14 -29.95
C ARG A 41 1.61 -2.05 -28.95
N ARG A 42 1.04 -0.93 -29.42
CA ARG A 42 0.59 0.15 -28.52
C ARG A 42 -0.50 -0.33 -27.55
N ILE A 43 -1.46 -1.11 -28.04
CA ILE A 43 -2.53 -1.67 -27.19
C ILE A 43 -1.94 -2.61 -26.14
N GLU A 44 -0.96 -3.43 -26.51
CA GLU A 44 -0.30 -4.37 -25.61
C GLU A 44 0.56 -3.65 -24.55
N GLU A 45 1.32 -2.63 -24.95
CA GLU A 45 2.06 -1.76 -24.03
C GLU A 45 1.13 -1.02 -23.06
N ASP A 46 0.01 -0.47 -23.54
CA ASP A 46 -0.98 0.18 -22.69
C ASP A 46 -1.61 -0.79 -21.69
N LYS A 47 -1.92 -2.03 -22.11
CA LYS A 47 -2.42 -3.07 -21.20
C LYS A 47 -1.40 -3.42 -20.13
N LEU A 48 -0.13 -3.59 -20.53
CA LEU A 48 0.95 -3.90 -19.60
C LEU A 48 1.18 -2.76 -18.59
N ASN A 49 1.15 -1.51 -19.05
CA ASN A 49 1.30 -0.34 -18.19
C ASN A 49 0.14 -0.23 -17.20
N ARG A 50 -1.11 -0.40 -17.65
CA ARG A 50 -2.28 -0.42 -16.76
C ARG A 50 -2.22 -1.55 -15.73
N GLN A 51 -1.68 -2.71 -16.11
CA GLN A 51 -1.52 -3.81 -15.18
C GLN A 51 -0.47 -3.49 -14.11
N LYS A 52 0.69 -2.96 -14.51
CA LYS A 52 1.73 -2.51 -13.57
C LYS A 52 1.22 -1.44 -12.61
N GLU A 53 0.44 -0.48 -13.11
CA GLU A 53 -0.17 0.57 -12.30
C GLU A 53 -1.13 -0.02 -11.27
N LYS A 54 -2.02 -0.93 -11.68
CA LYS A 54 -2.91 -1.65 -10.74
C LYS A 54 -2.14 -2.42 -9.67
N GLU A 55 -1.12 -3.17 -10.06
CA GLU A 55 -0.27 -3.92 -9.12
C GLU A 55 0.46 -2.98 -8.14
N SER A 56 0.91 -1.81 -8.59
CA SER A 56 1.52 -0.82 -7.70
C SER A 56 0.52 -0.24 -6.70
N LEU A 57 -0.69 0.10 -7.14
CA LEU A 57 -1.76 0.62 -6.29
C LEU A 57 -2.21 -0.42 -5.27
N GLU A 58 -2.34 -1.69 -5.66
CA GLU A 58 -2.67 -2.79 -4.74
C GLU A 58 -1.59 -2.98 -3.68
N LYS A 59 -0.29 -2.92 -4.06
CA LYS A 59 0.82 -2.98 -3.11
C LYS A 59 0.81 -1.81 -2.14
N GLU A 60 0.52 -0.59 -2.61
CA GLU A 60 0.39 0.58 -1.73
C GLU A 60 -0.79 0.47 -0.78
N LEU A 61 -1.95 0.01 -1.26
CA LEU A 61 -3.13 -0.22 -0.42
C LEU A 61 -2.86 -1.29 0.65
N ALA A 62 -2.18 -2.38 0.29
CA ALA A 62 -1.78 -3.40 1.24
C ALA A 62 -0.83 -2.85 2.32
N LYS A 63 0.17 -2.05 1.93
CA LYS A 63 1.06 -1.36 2.88
C LYS A 63 0.29 -0.43 3.82
N LYS A 64 -0.62 0.38 3.27
CA LYS A 64 -1.46 1.29 4.09
C LYS A 64 -2.34 0.53 5.08
N ARG A 65 -2.91 -0.61 4.69
CA ARG A 65 -3.69 -1.46 5.60
C ARG A 65 -2.83 -1.99 6.74
N LYS A 66 -1.64 -2.50 6.43
CA LYS A 66 -0.71 -3.01 7.43
C LYS A 66 -0.28 -1.93 8.43
N ILE A 67 0.05 -0.73 7.94
CA ILE A 67 0.40 0.41 8.81
C ILE A 67 -0.77 0.77 9.71
N ASN A 68 -2.00 0.82 9.18
CA ASN A 68 -3.19 1.14 9.97
C ASN A 68 -3.50 0.08 11.05
N GLU A 69 -3.20 -1.19 10.77
CA GLU A 69 -3.28 -2.26 11.78
C GLU A 69 -2.23 -2.07 12.87
N GLU A 70 -0.97 -1.83 12.50
CA GLU A 70 0.13 -1.56 13.43
C GLU A 70 -0.14 -0.30 14.29
N GLU A 71 -0.70 0.76 13.71
CA GLU A 71 -1.10 1.98 14.44
C GLU A 71 -2.21 1.70 15.46
N LYS A 72 -3.19 0.86 15.12
CA LYS A 72 -4.25 0.47 16.07
C LYS A 72 -3.69 -0.33 17.23
N ASP A 73 -2.82 -1.30 16.95
CA ASP A 73 -2.18 -2.13 17.97
C ASP A 73 -1.30 -1.27 18.90
N LEU A 74 -0.55 -0.32 18.34
CA LEU A 74 0.23 0.64 19.13
C LEU A 74 -0.67 1.51 20.00
N LYS A 75 -1.78 2.01 19.46
CA LYS A 75 -2.72 2.83 20.22
C LYS A 75 -3.38 2.04 21.36
N THR A 76 -3.69 0.76 21.16
CA THR A 76 -4.19 -0.10 22.24
C THR A 76 -3.14 -0.30 23.32
N LYS A 77 -1.88 -0.58 22.94
CA LYS A 77 -0.78 -0.74 23.90
C LYS A 77 -0.51 0.55 24.68
N GLU A 78 -0.54 1.70 24.00
CA GLU A 78 -0.37 3.01 24.64
C GLU A 78 -1.46 3.25 25.70
N LYS A 79 -2.71 2.92 25.38
CA LYS A 79 -3.82 2.98 26.34
C LYS A 79 -3.61 2.04 27.52
N ASP A 80 -3.24 0.79 27.27
CA ASP A 80 -3.01 -0.20 28.33
C ASP A 80 -1.87 0.26 29.27
N LEU A 81 -0.77 0.79 28.70
CA LEU A 81 0.35 1.35 29.47
C LEU A 81 -0.08 2.58 30.28
N HIS A 82 -0.94 3.43 29.73
CA HIS A 82 -1.49 4.58 30.44
C HIS A 82 -2.35 4.14 31.63
N ASP A 83 -3.23 3.15 31.43
CA ASP A 83 -4.09 2.59 32.47
C ASP A 83 -3.28 1.87 33.55
N ASP A 84 -2.15 1.23 33.19
CA ASP A 84 -1.20 0.64 34.13
C ASP A 84 -0.45 1.71 34.95
N LEU A 85 -0.01 2.80 34.31
CA LEU A 85 0.62 3.94 35.00
C LEU A 85 -0.34 4.60 35.97
N GLN A 86 -1.58 4.83 35.56
CA GLN A 86 -2.58 5.44 36.41
C GLN A 86 -2.83 4.59 37.67
N ARG A 87 -3.04 3.28 37.50
CA ARG A 87 -3.19 2.35 38.65
C ARG A 87 -1.95 2.34 39.55
N ALA A 88 -0.75 2.37 38.97
CA ALA A 88 0.47 2.39 39.76
C ALA A 88 0.62 3.71 40.56
N ASN A 89 0.20 4.83 39.98
CA ASN A 89 0.17 6.13 40.67
C ASN A 89 -0.87 6.15 41.80
N GLU A 90 -2.07 5.61 41.57
CA GLU A 90 -3.10 5.50 42.62
C GLU A 90 -2.60 4.70 43.82
N ILE A 91 -1.95 3.55 43.59
CA ILE A 91 -1.33 2.75 44.66
C ILE A 91 -0.21 3.52 45.35
N PHE A 92 0.58 4.28 44.59
CA PHE A 92 1.67 5.10 45.14
C PHE A 92 1.15 6.21 46.06
N GLU A 93 0.10 6.91 45.65
CA GLU A 93 -0.56 7.95 46.46
C GLU A 93 -1.18 7.34 47.72
N GLU A 94 -1.95 6.25 47.59
CA GLU A 94 -2.55 5.56 48.75
C GLU A 94 -1.49 5.11 49.74
N ALA A 95 -0.39 4.52 49.25
CA ALA A 95 0.69 4.04 50.10
C ALA A 95 1.41 5.19 50.83
N ASN A 96 1.58 6.34 50.18
CA ASN A 96 2.14 7.54 50.81
C ASN A 96 1.23 8.10 51.90
N GLU A 97 -0.08 8.15 51.66
CA GLU A 97 -1.06 8.60 52.67
C GLU A 97 -1.07 7.68 53.88
N ARG A 98 -1.12 6.36 53.65
CA ARG A 98 -1.03 5.35 54.72
C ARG A 98 0.27 5.45 55.50
N LEU A 99 1.40 5.64 54.82
CA LEU A 99 2.70 5.80 55.46
C LEU A 99 2.72 7.04 56.38
N ALA A 100 2.24 8.18 55.89
CA ALA A 100 2.17 9.42 56.66
C ALA A 100 1.26 9.28 57.89
N ALA A 101 0.12 8.59 57.75
CA ALA A 101 -0.79 8.30 58.85
C ALA A 101 -0.16 7.35 59.88
N ALA A 102 0.47 6.25 59.42
CA ALA A 102 1.14 5.26 60.27
C ALA A 102 2.29 5.87 61.08
N ILE A 103 3.09 6.76 60.47
CA ILE A 103 4.17 7.48 61.16
C ILE A 103 3.61 8.35 62.30
N LYS A 104 2.51 9.08 62.05
CA LYS A 104 1.86 9.91 63.08
C LYS A 104 1.27 9.06 64.21
N ALA A 105 0.67 7.92 63.87
CA ALA A 105 0.06 7.00 64.82
C ALA A 105 1.07 6.08 65.55
N LYS A 106 2.33 6.05 65.10
CA LYS A 106 3.36 5.07 65.51
C LYS A 106 2.91 3.62 65.31
N ASP A 107 2.09 3.36 64.29
CA ASP A 107 1.62 2.02 63.94
C ASP A 107 2.62 1.33 63.02
N PHE A 108 3.52 0.54 63.61
CA PHE A 108 4.54 -0.19 62.88
C PHE A 108 4.00 -1.27 61.94
N LYS A 109 2.78 -1.79 62.18
CA LYS A 109 2.17 -2.79 61.27
C LYS A 109 1.74 -2.11 59.98
N GLU A 110 1.04 -0.98 60.09
CA GLU A 110 0.60 -0.21 58.91
C GLU A 110 1.81 0.38 58.16
N LEU A 111 2.88 0.75 58.88
CA LEU A 111 4.14 1.20 58.28
C LEU A 111 4.75 0.15 57.32
N ASN A 112 4.78 -1.12 57.74
CA ASN A 112 5.27 -2.22 56.90
C ASN A 112 4.36 -2.50 55.69
N ILE A 113 3.04 -2.36 55.87
CA ILE A 113 2.06 -2.53 54.78
C ILE A 113 2.23 -1.42 53.74
N ALA A 114 2.30 -0.16 54.18
CA ALA A 114 2.50 1.00 53.32
C ALA A 114 3.85 0.93 52.58
N GLN A 115 4.91 0.50 53.26
CA GLN A 115 6.23 0.30 52.62
C GLN A 115 6.18 -0.79 51.54
N SER A 116 5.49 -1.90 51.79
CA SER A 116 5.32 -2.97 50.81
C SER A 116 4.54 -2.49 49.57
N LEU A 117 3.48 -1.69 49.78
CA LEU A 117 2.71 -1.09 48.68
C LEU A 117 3.55 -0.11 47.85
N LEU A 118 4.41 0.68 48.50
CA LEU A 118 5.36 1.57 47.81
C LEU A 118 6.36 0.81 46.95
N GLU A 119 6.87 -0.34 47.41
CA GLU A 119 7.77 -1.18 46.63
C GLU A 119 7.07 -1.77 45.41
N VAL A 120 5.83 -2.24 45.56
CA VAL A 120 5.01 -2.75 44.45
C VAL A 120 4.72 -1.65 43.42
N ALA A 121 4.27 -0.48 43.87
CA ALA A 121 4.01 0.67 43.00
C ALA A 121 5.27 1.09 42.23
N LYS A 122 6.40 1.21 42.92
CA LYS A 122 7.70 1.53 42.30
C LYS A 122 8.15 0.47 41.30
N GLY A 123 7.91 -0.80 41.57
CA GLY A 123 8.17 -1.90 40.66
C GLY A 123 7.32 -1.81 39.38
N ASN A 124 6.04 -1.47 39.53
CA ASN A 124 5.11 -1.34 38.41
C ASN A 124 5.43 -0.11 37.55
N ILE A 125 5.69 1.06 38.16
CA ILE A 125 6.11 2.27 37.43
C ILE A 125 7.39 2.00 36.62
N LYS A 126 8.40 1.36 37.22
CA LYS A 126 9.64 1.02 36.51
C LYS A 126 9.39 0.12 35.29
N LYS A 127 8.51 -0.88 35.38
CA LYS A 127 8.18 -1.75 34.26
C LYS A 127 7.54 -1.00 33.09
N VAL A 128 6.74 0.04 33.40
CA VAL A 128 6.07 0.84 32.36
C VAL A 128 7.00 1.92 31.79
N THR A 129 7.97 2.42 32.57
CA THR A 129 8.89 3.50 32.14
C THR A 129 10.15 3.00 31.43
N VAL A 130 10.46 1.70 31.50
CA VAL A 130 11.62 1.11 30.80
C VAL A 130 11.21 0.70 29.39
N TYR A 131 11.07 1.69 28.50
CA TYR A 131 11.18 1.59 27.04
C TYR A 131 11.67 2.94 26.49
#